data_AF-A0A176Z1K1-F1
#
_entry.id   AF-A0A176Z1K1-F1
#
_cell.length_a   1.000
_cell.length_b   1.000
_cell.length_c   1.000
_cell.angle_alpha   90.00
_cell.angle_beta   90.00
_cell.angle_gamma   90.00
#
_symmetry.space_group_name_H-M   'P 1'
#
loop_
_entity.id
_entity.type
_entity.pdbx_description
1 polymer ?
#
loop_
_entity_poly.entity_id
_entity_poly.type
_entity_poly.pdbx_seq_one_letter_code
_entity_poly.pdbx_strand_id
1 'polypeptide(L)'
;MRIVVAVLLMWASSAHAQNCQSSAGQASCGSDGLGTRNGSITYWSNGDISRRFGSTTYNSDGTSFQTYGNSTYFSNGMTAQTYGNTTLFSNGRSCQRYGNELFCN
;
A
#
# COMPACT_ATOMS: atom_id res chain seq x y z
N MET A 1 -57.10 -16.02 -22.48
CA MET A 1 -56.28 -15.46 -21.38
C MET A 1 -55.25 -16.48 -20.95
N ARG A 2 -53.96 -16.20 -21.18
CA ARG A 2 -52.81 -16.68 -20.39
C ARG A 2 -51.56 -16.16 -21.11
N ILE A 3 -51.24 -14.90 -20.82
CA ILE A 3 -50.02 -14.24 -21.24
C ILE A 3 -48.92 -14.87 -20.40
N VAL A 4 -48.10 -15.73 -21.01
CA VAL A 4 -46.88 -16.25 -20.36
C VAL A 4 -45.82 -15.17 -20.54
N VAL A 5 -45.77 -14.24 -19.58
CA VAL A 5 -44.69 -13.25 -19.48
C VAL A 5 -43.44 -14.00 -19.05
N ALA A 6 -42.54 -14.27 -20.00
CA ALA A 6 -41.20 -14.77 -19.71
C ALA A 6 -40.41 -13.64 -19.03
N VAL A 7 -40.39 -13.66 -17.70
CA VAL A 7 -39.63 -12.71 -16.88
C VAL A 7 -38.14 -13.03 -17.05
N LEU A 8 -37.46 -12.16 -17.80
CA LEU A 8 -36.01 -12.04 -17.90
C LEU A 8 -35.40 -11.84 -16.51
N LEU A 9 -34.91 -12.92 -15.90
CA LEU A 9 -33.99 -12.82 -14.77
C LEU A 9 -32.59 -12.60 -15.32
N MET A 10 -32.29 -11.36 -15.68
CA MET A 10 -30.90 -10.92 -15.83
C MET A 10 -30.26 -10.97 -14.44
N TRP A 11 -29.35 -11.91 -14.26
CA TRP A 11 -28.53 -12.00 -13.06
C TRP A 11 -27.58 -10.81 -13.11
N ALA A 12 -27.97 -9.69 -12.51
CA ALA A 12 -27.07 -8.60 -12.25
C ALA A 12 -26.07 -9.09 -11.22
N SER A 13 -24.90 -9.54 -11.68
CA SER A 13 -23.71 -9.66 -10.86
C SER A 13 -23.44 -8.27 -10.28
N SER A 14 -23.81 -8.08 -9.02
CA SER A 14 -23.47 -6.89 -8.25
C SER A 14 -21.94 -6.80 -8.21
N ALA A 15 -21.37 -5.98 -9.09
CA ALA A 15 -19.99 -5.55 -8.96
C ALA A 15 -19.92 -4.75 -7.65
N HIS A 16 -19.35 -5.37 -6.61
CA HIS A 16 -19.05 -4.70 -5.36
C HIS A 16 -17.97 -3.64 -5.65
N ALA A 17 -18.39 -2.44 -6.03
CA ALA A 17 -17.50 -1.29 -6.04
C ALA A 17 -17.17 -0.98 -4.58
N GLN A 18 -15.95 -1.31 -4.15
CA GLN A 18 -15.46 -1.00 -2.80
C GLN A 18 -15.37 0.53 -2.68
N ASN A 19 -16.31 1.11 -1.94
CA ASN A 19 -16.37 2.54 -1.66
C ASN A 19 -15.35 2.86 -0.55
N CYS A 20 -14.14 3.26 -0.93
CA CYS A 20 -13.06 3.52 0.02
C CYS A 20 -13.07 5.02 0.36
N GLN A 21 -13.82 5.39 1.41
CA GLN A 21 -13.93 6.76 1.90
C GLN A 21 -12.73 7.13 2.78
N SER A 22 -11.93 8.10 2.37
CA SER A 22 -10.92 8.73 3.22
C SER A 22 -11.54 9.89 4.00
N SER A 23 -11.96 9.65 5.25
CA SER A 23 -12.22 10.72 6.20
C SER A 23 -11.18 10.68 7.31
N ALA A 24 -10.35 11.72 7.36
CA ALA A 24 -9.41 12.01 8.45
C ALA A 24 -8.39 10.90 8.80
N GLY A 25 -7.57 10.48 7.82
CA GLY A 25 -6.37 9.68 8.09
C GLY A 25 -6.52 8.16 7.96
N GLN A 26 -7.59 7.69 7.31
CA GLN A 26 -7.83 6.27 7.08
C GLN A 26 -7.73 5.94 5.59
N ALA A 27 -6.87 4.96 5.26
CA ALA A 27 -6.87 4.29 3.96
C ALA A 27 -6.98 2.78 4.21
N SER A 28 -8.20 2.27 4.13
CA SER A 28 -8.50 0.84 4.05
C SER A 28 -9.07 0.56 2.66
N CYS A 29 -8.40 -0.31 1.89
CA CYS A 29 -8.95 -1.16 0.81
C CYS A 29 -7.82 -1.82 -0.02
N GLY A 30 -7.49 -3.09 0.24
CA GLY A 30 -6.65 -3.90 -0.67
C GLY A 30 -5.68 -4.85 0.03
N SER A 31 -5.57 -6.08 -0.48
CA SER A 31 -4.82 -7.20 0.09
C SER A 31 -3.29 -7.08 0.00
N ASP A 32 -2.72 -5.94 -0.38
CA ASP A 32 -1.27 -5.74 -0.42
C ASP A 32 -0.90 -4.37 0.17
N GLY A 33 -0.42 -4.37 1.42
CA GLY A 33 0.39 -3.28 1.96
C GLY A 33 -0.32 -1.99 2.39
N LEU A 34 -1.55 -2.06 2.89
CA LEU A 34 -2.21 -0.88 3.49
C LEU A 34 -2.12 -0.91 5.02
N GLY A 35 -1.63 0.18 5.60
CA GLY A 35 -1.47 0.34 7.03
C GLY A 35 -2.30 1.50 7.60
N THR A 36 -2.90 1.28 8.76
CA THR A 36 -3.59 2.33 9.52
C THR A 36 -2.59 3.07 10.39
N ARG A 37 -2.47 4.39 10.21
CA ARG A 37 -1.55 5.21 10.99
C ARG A 37 -2.28 5.89 12.15
N ASN A 38 -1.84 5.63 13.37
CA ASN A 38 -2.23 6.35 14.57
C ASN A 38 -0.99 7.05 15.17
N GLY A 39 -0.86 8.35 14.91
CA GLY A 39 0.30 9.14 15.33
C GLY A 39 1.62 8.65 14.73
N SER A 40 2.53 8.21 15.59
CA SER A 40 3.83 7.62 15.20
C SER A 40 3.79 6.13 14.93
N ILE A 41 2.63 5.48 15.09
CA ILE A 41 2.47 4.03 14.92
C ILE A 41 1.68 3.76 13.65
N THR A 42 2.15 2.82 12.82
CA THR A 42 1.43 2.29 11.66
C THR A 42 1.17 0.81 11.88
N TYR A 43 -0.09 0.40 11.78
CA TYR A 43 -0.53 -0.99 11.84
C TYR A 43 -0.78 -1.48 10.42
N TRP A 44 0.06 -2.39 9.93
CA TRP A 44 -0.04 -2.93 8.59
C TRP A 44 -1.04 -4.09 8.52
N SER A 45 -1.65 -4.27 7.35
CA SER A 45 -2.60 -5.35 7.10
C SER A 45 -2.01 -6.76 7.24
N ASN A 46 -0.69 -6.91 7.13
CA ASN A 46 0.04 -8.16 7.34
C ASN A 46 0.29 -8.48 8.83
N GLY A 47 -0.17 -7.62 9.76
CA GLY A 47 0.03 -7.78 11.20
C GLY A 47 1.28 -7.09 11.75
N ASP A 48 2.13 -6.54 10.88
CA ASP A 48 3.30 -5.78 11.34
C ASP A 48 2.89 -4.42 11.91
N ILE A 49 3.73 -3.94 12.84
CA ILE A 49 3.59 -2.63 13.47
C ILE A 49 4.88 -1.85 13.23
N SER A 50 4.78 -0.74 12.50
CA SER A 50 5.86 0.24 12.43
C SER A 50 5.70 1.30 13.51
N ARG A 51 6.80 1.68 14.15
CA ARG A 51 6.88 2.84 15.04
C ARG A 51 7.93 3.81 14.53
N ARG A 52 7.54 5.06 14.33
CA ARG A 52 8.43 6.12 13.88
C ARG A 52 8.94 6.96 15.05
N PHE A 53 10.25 7.05 15.16
CA PHE A 53 10.94 7.96 16.09
C PHE A 53 11.86 8.87 15.26
N GLY A 54 11.45 10.13 15.08
CA GLY A 54 12.17 11.08 14.22
C GLY A 54 12.17 10.68 12.74
N SER A 55 13.37 10.53 12.16
CA SER A 55 13.60 10.05 10.79
C SER A 55 13.67 8.51 10.69
N THR A 56 13.68 7.80 11.83
CA THR A 56 13.79 6.35 11.89
C THR A 56 12.43 5.69 12.05
N THR A 57 12.20 4.62 11.29
CA THR A 57 11.05 3.73 11.44
C THR A 57 11.52 2.35 11.86
N TYR A 58 10.92 1.81 12.91
CA TYR A 58 11.19 0.48 13.46
C TYR A 58 9.96 -0.41 13.25
N ASN A 59 10.14 -1.56 12.64
CA ASN A 59 9.08 -2.53 12.39
C ASN A 59 9.12 -3.64 13.45
N SER A 60 7.98 -4.25 13.72
CA SER A 60 7.85 -5.36 14.67
C SER A 60 8.59 -6.63 14.26
N ASP A 61 8.83 -6.80 12.95
CA ASP A 61 9.64 -7.89 12.38
C ASP A 61 11.15 -7.74 12.66
N GLY A 62 11.56 -6.67 13.35
CA GLY A 62 12.96 -6.36 13.67
C GLY A 62 13.69 -5.57 12.58
N THR A 63 13.05 -5.30 11.44
CA THR A 63 13.60 -4.42 10.43
C THR A 63 13.44 -2.96 10.85
N SER A 64 14.36 -2.11 10.41
CA SER A 64 14.22 -0.66 10.54
C SER A 64 14.78 0.04 9.33
N PHE A 65 14.30 1.25 9.08
CA PHE A 65 14.84 2.08 8.03
C PHE A 65 14.86 3.55 8.44
N GLN A 66 15.79 4.29 7.88
CA GLN A 66 15.95 5.72 8.07
C GLN A 66 15.93 6.41 6.74
N THR A 67 15.14 7.47 6.62
CA THR A 67 15.08 8.27 5.40
C THR A 67 15.71 9.63 5.63
N TYR A 68 16.68 9.96 4.79
CA TYR A 68 17.37 11.24 4.75
C TYR A 68 17.30 11.81 3.34
N GLY A 69 16.51 12.88 3.16
CA GLY A 69 16.23 13.43 1.84
C GLY A 69 15.58 12.39 0.93
N ASN A 70 16.23 12.11 -0.20
CA ASN A 70 15.80 11.12 -1.17
C ASN A 70 16.44 9.74 -1.00
N SER A 71 17.26 9.55 0.05
CA SER A 71 17.91 8.28 0.38
C SER A 71 17.22 7.60 1.55
N THR A 72 17.05 6.29 1.47
CA THR A 72 16.56 5.42 2.54
C THR A 72 17.61 4.36 2.85
N TYR A 73 17.94 4.20 4.13
CA TYR A 73 18.93 3.26 4.65
C TYR A 73 18.21 2.21 5.47
N PHE A 74 18.34 0.95 5.10
CA PHE A 74 17.71 -0.18 5.78
C PHE A 74 18.68 -0.83 6.78
N SER A 75 18.16 -1.42 7.85
CA SER A 75 18.95 -2.07 8.90
C SER A 75 19.75 -3.28 8.42
N ASN A 76 19.38 -3.87 7.28
CA ASN A 76 20.10 -4.95 6.63
C ASN A 76 21.28 -4.47 5.75
N GLY A 77 21.61 -3.17 5.78
CA GLY A 77 22.69 -2.57 4.97
C GLY A 77 22.29 -2.22 3.54
N MET A 78 21.06 -2.53 3.12
CA MET A 78 20.54 -2.07 1.83
C MET A 78 20.31 -0.56 1.87
N THR A 79 20.51 0.10 0.73
CA THR A 79 20.11 1.50 0.54
C THR A 79 19.18 1.63 -0.65
N ALA A 80 18.27 2.59 -0.61
CA ALA A 80 17.42 2.96 -1.72
C ALA A 80 17.52 4.47 -1.97
N GLN A 81 17.60 4.87 -3.23
CA GLN A 81 17.64 6.27 -3.66
C GLN A 81 16.48 6.53 -4.60
N THR A 82 15.70 7.56 -4.31
CA THR A 82 14.57 7.95 -5.14
C THR A 82 14.90 9.18 -5.97
N TYR A 83 14.63 9.10 -7.27
CA TYR A 83 14.79 10.16 -8.24
C TYR A 83 13.48 10.32 -9.02
N GLY A 84 12.72 11.36 -8.69
CA GLY A 84 11.37 11.55 -9.23
C GLY A 84 10.47 10.36 -8.91
N ASN A 85 10.04 9.63 -9.95
CA ASN A 85 9.17 8.47 -9.83
C ASN A 85 9.91 7.13 -9.79
N THR A 86 11.25 7.14 -9.78
CA THR A 86 12.07 5.92 -9.80
C THR A 86 12.83 5.78 -8.50
N THR A 87 12.78 4.59 -7.90
CA THR A 87 13.56 4.19 -6.73
C THR A 87 14.56 3.12 -7.15
N LEU A 88 15.85 3.35 -6.86
CA LEU A 88 16.95 2.43 -7.12
C LEU A 88 17.43 1.84 -5.80
N PHE A 89 17.52 0.53 -5.70
CA PHE A 89 18.04 -0.19 -4.55
C PHE A 89 19.48 -0.64 -4.79
N SER A 90 20.29 -0.66 -3.73
CA SER A 90 21.71 -1.03 -3.81
C SER A 90 21.97 -2.48 -4.21
N ASN A 91 20.94 -3.34 -4.20
CA ASN A 91 21.00 -4.71 -4.68
C ASN A 91 20.68 -4.85 -6.18
N GLY A 92 20.54 -3.75 -6.92
CA GLY A 92 20.24 -3.74 -8.36
C GLY A 92 18.74 -3.80 -8.69
N ARG A 93 17.86 -3.90 -7.70
CA ARG A 93 16.41 -3.73 -7.90
C ARG A 93 16.11 -2.27 -8.21
N SER A 94 15.25 -2.01 -9.18
CA SER A 94 14.66 -0.70 -9.44
C SER A 94 13.15 -0.83 -9.42
N CYS A 95 12.47 0.18 -8.89
CA CYS A 95 11.03 0.30 -8.94
C CYS A 95 10.66 1.66 -9.49
N GLN A 96 9.72 1.71 -10.45
CA GLN A 96 9.23 2.93 -11.05
C GLN A 96 7.72 3.04 -10.88
N ARG A 97 7.27 4.22 -10.46
CA ARG A 97 5.86 4.54 -10.28
C ARG A 97 5.30 5.19 -11.54
N TYR A 98 4.25 4.59 -12.10
CA TYR A 98 3.45 5.14 -13.19
C TYR A 98 2.03 5.36 -12.70
N GLY A 99 1.68 6.61 -12.38
CA GLY A 99 0.42 6.93 -11.71
C GLY A 99 0.32 6.21 -10.35
N ASN A 100 -0.68 5.35 -10.22
CA ASN A 100 -0.91 4.56 -9.00
C ASN A 100 -0.19 3.20 -9.01
N GLU A 101 0.36 2.78 -10.15
CA GLU A 101 1.02 1.49 -10.30
C GLU A 101 2.53 1.60 -10.00
N LEU A 102 3.09 0.55 -9.41
CA LEU A 102 4.51 0.42 -9.11
C LEU A 102 5.06 -0.80 -9.84
N PHE A 103 6.01 -0.58 -10.74
CA PHE A 103 6.66 -1.64 -11.51
C PHE A 103 8.08 -1.81 -11.00
N CYS A 104 8.45 -3.03 -10.62
CA CYS A 104 9.82 -3.34 -10.21
C CYS A 104 10.41 -4.40 -11.14
N ASN A 105 11.71 -4.30 -11.40
CA ASN A 105 12.48 -5.35 -12.07
C ASN A 105 13.05 -6.37 -11.08
#